data_AF-A0AAV0WQZ5-F1
#
_entry.id   AF-A0AAV0WQZ5-F1
#
_cell.length_a   1.000
_cell.length_b   1.000
_cell.length_c   1.000
_cell.angle_alpha   90.00
_cell.angle_beta   90.00
_cell.angle_gamma   90.00
#
_symmetry.space_group_name_H-M   'P 1'
#
loop_
_entity.id
_entity.type
_entity.pdbx_description
1 polymer ?
#
loop_
_entity_poly.entity_id
_entity_poly.type
_entity_poly.pdbx_seq_one_letter_code
_entity_poly.pdbx_strand_id
1 'polypeptide(L)'
;MRNGVLEDVLNIMKLNGDGLQDYQKLTVLMFDEVKISTTMEYDVLRDEVVGPHSQIQVVMARGVASSWKQPIYIDFDKKMTKEILFNIIEKLDKIGFKTICCVSDCGGGNVGLWRALDISYENPVFSIPNGR
;
A
#
# COMPACT_ATOMS: atom_id res chain seq x y z
N MET A 1 -0.09 13.68 11.00
CA MET A 1 0.56 12.54 10.31
C MET A 1 0.31 12.72 8.82
N ARG A 2 1.29 12.51 7.92
CA ARG A 2 0.99 12.62 6.49
C ARG A 2 0.27 11.35 6.04
N ASN A 3 -0.99 11.50 5.65
CA ASN A 3 -1.79 10.42 5.07
C ASN A 3 -1.38 10.21 3.61
N GLY A 4 -1.65 9.01 3.11
CA GLY A 4 -1.28 8.60 1.76
C GLY A 4 0.02 7.79 1.74
N VAL A 5 0.79 7.96 0.66
CA VAL A 5 2.06 7.24 0.45
C VAL A 5 3.16 7.83 1.33
N LEU A 6 3.89 6.97 2.01
CA LEU A 6 4.96 7.34 2.93
C LEU A 6 6.28 7.56 2.16
N GLU A 7 6.46 8.73 1.56
CA GLU A 7 7.63 9.06 0.73
C GLU A 7 8.97 8.87 1.45
N ASP A 8 9.04 9.21 2.74
CA ASP A 8 10.27 9.04 3.53
C ASP A 8 10.65 7.56 3.66
N VAL A 9 9.66 6.67 3.77
CA VAL A 9 9.90 5.22 3.80
C VAL A 9 10.37 4.73 2.44
N LEU A 10 9.77 5.20 1.35
CA LEU A 10 10.21 4.86 -0.01
C LEU A 10 11.65 5.31 -0.26
N ASN A 11 12.06 6.48 0.25
CA ASN A 11 13.43 6.96 0.17
C ASN A 11 14.41 6.03 0.93
N ILE A 12 14.04 5.60 2.13
CA ILE A 12 14.84 4.62 2.90
C ILE A 12 14.93 3.28 2.16
N MET A 13 13.82 2.81 1.60
CA MET A 13 13.79 1.57 0.80
C MET A 13 14.71 1.67 -0.42
N LYS A 14 14.71 2.80 -1.12
CA LYS A 14 15.61 3.06 -2.26
C LYS A 14 17.07 2.93 -1.85
N LEU A 15 17.49 3.63 -0.78
CA LEU A 15 18.87 3.59 -0.27
C LEU A 15 19.30 2.19 0.15
N ASN A 16 18.41 1.45 0.84
CA ASN A 16 18.68 0.07 1.24
C ASN A 16 18.68 -0.89 0.03
N GLY A 17 17.96 -0.53 -1.03
CA GLY A 17 17.84 -1.30 -2.27
C GLY A 17 19.11 -1.27 -3.13
N ASP A 18 20.00 -0.30 -2.98
CA ASP A 18 21.22 -0.19 -3.80
C ASP A 18 22.15 -1.40 -3.64
N GLY A 19 22.15 -2.05 -2.47
CA GLY A 19 22.90 -3.28 -2.20
C GLY A 19 22.18 -4.58 -2.53
N LEU A 20 20.92 -4.53 -2.97
CA LEU A 20 20.09 -5.72 -3.23
C LEU A 20 20.13 -6.12 -4.70
N GLN A 21 20.16 -7.44 -4.95
CA GLN A 21 19.95 -7.99 -6.28
C GLN A 21 18.49 -7.89 -6.70
N ASP A 22 18.21 -7.92 -8.02
CA ASP A 22 16.86 -7.73 -8.56
C ASP A 22 15.82 -8.70 -7.98
N TYR A 23 16.20 -9.97 -7.80
CA TYR A 23 15.29 -10.97 -7.23
C TYR A 23 14.94 -10.67 -5.76
N GLN A 24 15.81 -9.98 -5.02
CA GLN A 24 15.58 -9.56 -3.63
C GLN A 24 14.68 -8.33 -3.54
N LYS A 25 14.45 -7.63 -4.66
CA LYS A 25 13.54 -6.48 -4.80
C LYS A 25 12.13 -6.87 -5.26
N LEU A 26 11.89 -8.16 -5.55
CA LEU A 26 10.55 -8.68 -5.81
C LEU A 26 9.68 -8.51 -4.56
N THR A 27 8.55 -7.83 -4.75
CA THR A 27 7.74 -7.29 -3.67
C THR A 27 6.31 -7.82 -3.74
N VAL A 28 5.75 -8.18 -2.58
CA VAL A 28 4.32 -8.40 -2.37
C VAL A 28 3.74 -7.18 -1.69
N LEU A 29 2.58 -6.73 -2.16
CA LEU A 29 1.77 -5.74 -1.45
C LEU A 29 0.70 -6.45 -0.62
N MET A 30 0.66 -6.17 0.67
CA MET A 30 -0.35 -6.69 1.59
C MET A 30 -1.12 -5.50 2.15
N PHE A 31 -2.44 -5.53 2.10
CA PHE A 31 -3.25 -4.42 2.61
C PHE A 31 -4.50 -4.90 3.33
N ASP A 32 -4.83 -4.17 4.39
CA ASP A 32 -5.95 -4.45 5.29
C ASP A 32 -6.36 -3.15 6.03
N GLU A 33 -7.51 -3.19 6.66
CA GLU A 33 -8.11 -2.12 7.44
C GLU A 33 -8.01 -2.40 8.94
N VAL A 34 -7.46 -1.46 9.70
CA VAL A 34 -7.33 -1.57 11.17
C VAL A 34 -8.39 -0.70 11.84
N LYS A 35 -9.18 -1.27 12.74
CA LYS A 35 -10.14 -0.52 13.56
C LYS A 35 -9.41 0.32 14.61
N ILE A 36 -9.80 1.59 14.74
CA ILE A 36 -9.28 2.50 15.75
C ILE A 36 -10.41 3.10 16.60
N SER A 37 -10.04 3.69 17.74
CA SER A 37 -10.98 4.44 18.59
C SER A 37 -11.44 5.70 17.87
N THR A 38 -12.76 5.91 17.81
CA THR A 38 -13.36 7.07 17.16
C THR A 38 -13.36 8.27 18.08
N THR A 39 -12.25 9.03 18.09
CA THR A 39 -12.07 10.23 18.91
C THR A 39 -11.60 11.42 18.06
N MET A 40 -11.95 12.64 18.49
CA MET A 40 -11.35 13.87 17.96
C MET A 40 -10.10 14.18 18.77
N GLU A 41 -9.00 14.49 18.10
CA GLU A 41 -7.75 14.90 18.71
C GLU A 41 -7.26 16.22 18.11
N TYR A 42 -6.44 16.96 18.84
CA TYR A 42 -5.83 18.20 18.36
C TYR A 42 -4.31 18.05 18.32
N ASP A 43 -3.73 18.13 17.14
CA ASP A 43 -2.28 18.11 16.92
C ASP A 43 -1.73 19.53 17.08
N VAL A 44 -1.21 19.82 18.27
CA VAL A 44 -0.65 21.13 18.63
C VAL A 44 0.52 21.55 17.72
N LEU A 45 1.33 20.59 17.26
CA LEU A 45 2.49 20.90 16.43
C LEU A 45 2.09 21.35 15.02
N ARG A 46 0.95 20.86 14.54
CA ARG A 46 0.42 21.18 13.20
C ARG A 46 -0.73 22.17 13.22
N ASP A 47 -1.21 22.52 14.41
CA ASP A 47 -2.39 23.37 14.61
C ASP A 47 -3.60 22.84 13.82
N GLU A 48 -3.90 21.55 13.97
CA GLU A 48 -5.00 20.90 13.26
C GLU A 48 -5.82 19.98 14.18
N VAL A 49 -7.12 19.87 13.88
CA VAL A 49 -8.00 18.87 14.49
C VAL A 49 -7.99 17.62 13.62
N VAL A 50 -7.69 16.47 14.22
CA VAL A 50 -7.64 15.16 13.58
C VAL A 50 -8.85 14.33 14.00
N GLY A 51 -9.47 13.67 13.02
CA GLY A 51 -10.64 12.82 13.27
C GLY A 51 -11.96 13.60 13.40
N PRO A 52 -13.03 12.91 13.84
CA PRO A 52 -13.03 11.53 14.30
C PRO A 52 -12.85 10.54 13.14
N HIS A 53 -11.95 9.58 13.32
CA HIS A 53 -11.70 8.50 12.38
C HIS A 53 -11.97 7.15 13.01
N SER A 54 -12.42 6.17 12.23
CA SER A 54 -12.87 4.89 12.77
C SER A 54 -12.05 3.70 12.27
N GLN A 55 -11.33 3.88 11.17
CA GLN A 55 -10.48 2.87 10.54
C GLN A 55 -9.23 3.52 9.92
N ILE A 56 -8.17 2.72 9.79
CA ILE A 56 -6.95 3.07 9.05
C ILE A 56 -6.73 2.01 7.98
N GLN A 57 -6.60 2.43 6.73
CA GLN A 57 -6.10 1.58 5.64
C GLN A 57 -4.57 1.56 5.69
N VAL A 58 -3.99 0.37 5.74
CA VAL A 58 -2.53 0.20 5.71
C VAL A 58 -2.14 -0.66 4.50
N VAL A 59 -1.08 -0.25 3.79
CA VAL A 59 -0.40 -1.10 2.80
C VAL A 59 1.03 -1.34 3.25
N MET A 60 1.41 -2.61 3.30
CA MET A 60 2.77 -3.05 3.54
C MET A 60 3.39 -3.61 2.26
N ALA A 61 4.61 -3.18 1.95
CA ALA A 61 5.48 -3.89 1.02
C ALA A 61 6.31 -4.93 1.77
N ARG A 62 6.44 -6.12 1.19
CA ARG A 62 7.25 -7.22 1.74
C ARG A 62 8.08 -7.87 0.64
N GLY A 63 9.35 -8.14 0.95
CA GLY A 63 10.23 -8.92 0.08
C GLY A 63 9.77 -10.36 -0.05
N VAL A 64 9.77 -10.88 -1.29
CA VAL A 64 9.41 -12.28 -1.58
C VAL A 64 10.58 -13.20 -1.27
N ALA A 65 11.76 -12.86 -1.78
CA ALA A 65 12.99 -13.63 -1.65
C ALA A 65 13.97 -13.04 -0.61
N SER A 66 13.50 -12.08 0.19
CA SER A 66 14.29 -11.34 1.16
C SER A 66 13.44 -11.01 2.39
N SER A 67 14.06 -11.08 3.58
CA SER A 67 13.35 -10.92 4.85
C SER A 67 13.25 -9.44 5.26
N TRP A 68 12.43 -8.67 4.56
CA TRP A 68 12.10 -7.29 4.93
C TRP A 68 10.61 -7.00 4.73
N LYS A 69 10.10 -6.03 5.48
CA LYS A 69 8.74 -5.50 5.33
C LYS A 69 8.71 -4.04 5.77
N GLN A 70 7.93 -3.20 5.09
CA GLN A 70 7.76 -1.79 5.44
C GLN A 70 6.32 -1.34 5.19
N PRO A 71 5.71 -0.54 6.07
CA PRO A 71 4.48 0.17 5.75
C PRO A 71 4.80 1.28 4.73
N ILE A 72 4.04 1.36 3.64
CA ILE A 72 4.29 2.32 2.55
C ILE A 72 3.09 3.21 2.26
N TYR A 73 1.91 2.89 2.80
CA TYR A 73 0.72 3.72 2.69
C TYR A 73 -0.11 3.61 3.97
N ILE A 74 -0.58 4.74 4.46
CA ILE A 74 -1.47 4.85 5.62
C ILE A 74 -2.49 5.96 5.35
N ASP A 75 -3.77 5.69 5.51
CA ASP A 75 -4.81 6.73 5.39
C ASP A 75 -6.03 6.41 6.25
N PHE A 76 -6.75 7.44 6.70
CA PHE A 76 -7.90 7.28 7.59
C PHE A 76 -9.19 7.15 6.81
N ASP A 77 -10.04 6.19 7.22
CA ASP A 77 -11.37 5.92 6.66
C ASP A 77 -11.40 5.85 5.11
N LYS A 78 -10.28 5.44 4.50
CA LYS A 78 -10.17 5.19 3.07
C LYS A 78 -10.32 3.71 2.78
N LYS A 79 -10.94 3.40 1.63
CA LYS A 79 -10.94 2.06 1.05
C LYS A 79 -9.76 1.92 0.10
N MET A 80 -9.24 0.71 -0.04
CA MET A 80 -8.31 0.40 -1.13
C MET A 80 -9.01 0.58 -2.49
N THR A 81 -8.40 1.36 -3.37
CA THR A 81 -8.90 1.64 -4.72
C THR A 81 -7.85 1.29 -5.76
N LYS A 82 -8.28 1.14 -7.02
CA LYS A 82 -7.39 0.87 -8.15
C LYS A 82 -6.35 1.99 -8.32
N GLU A 83 -6.77 3.23 -8.12
CA GLU A 83 -5.94 4.43 -8.25
C GLU A 83 -4.85 4.46 -7.17
N ILE A 84 -5.22 4.18 -5.91
CA ILE A 84 -4.25 4.09 -4.80
C ILE A 84 -3.26 2.95 -5.07
N LEU A 85 -3.75 1.77 -5.43
CA LEU A 85 -2.93 0.59 -5.69
C LEU A 85 -1.93 0.86 -6.83
N PHE A 86 -2.39 1.42 -7.94
CA PHE A 86 -1.53 1.67 -9.10
C PHE A 86 -0.51 2.77 -8.83
N ASN A 87 -0.87 3.84 -8.09
CA ASN A 87 0.09 4.85 -7.65
C ASN A 87 1.19 4.25 -6.77
N ILE A 88 0.83 3.36 -5.84
CA ILE A 88 1.80 2.65 -4.99
C ILE A 88 2.74 1.79 -5.84
N ILE A 89 2.20 1.00 -6.76
CA ILE A 89 3.00 0.14 -7.65
C ILE A 89 3.96 0.99 -8.50
N GLU A 90 3.48 2.10 -9.08
CA GLU A 90 4.30 3.00 -9.89
C GLU A 90 5.45 3.61 -9.07
N LYS A 91 5.18 4.01 -7.82
CA LYS A 91 6.20 4.56 -6.92
C LYS A 91 7.25 3.52 -6.53
N LEU A 92 6.85 2.27 -6.29
CA LEU A 92 7.79 1.16 -6.05
C LEU A 92 8.63 0.85 -7.29
N ASP A 93 8.03 0.83 -8.48
CA ASP A 93 8.76 0.56 -9.74
C ASP A 93 9.81 1.65 -10.00
N LYS A 94 9.49 2.93 -9.69
CA LYS A 94 10.44 4.06 -9.78
C LYS A 94 11.68 3.92 -8.88
N ILE A 95 11.58 3.19 -7.77
CA ILE A 95 12.71 2.92 -6.87
C ILE A 95 13.32 1.53 -7.09
N GLY A 96 12.89 0.81 -8.15
CA GLY A 96 13.44 -0.49 -8.54
C GLY A 96 12.85 -1.70 -7.81
N PHE A 97 11.77 -1.51 -7.05
CA PHE A 97 11.07 -2.60 -6.36
C PHE A 97 9.89 -3.07 -7.20
N LYS A 98 9.98 -4.28 -7.74
CA LYS A 98 8.97 -4.84 -8.64
C LYS A 98 7.87 -5.54 -7.84
N THR A 99 6.65 -5.00 -7.87
CA THR A 99 5.48 -5.68 -7.31
C THR A 99 5.09 -6.86 -8.18
N ILE A 100 4.98 -8.05 -7.59
CA ILE A 100 4.61 -9.28 -8.32
C ILE A 100 3.27 -9.87 -7.87
N CYS A 101 2.79 -9.50 -6.69
CA CYS A 101 1.57 -10.06 -6.11
C CYS A 101 0.95 -9.05 -5.13
N CYS A 102 -0.37 -9.11 -5.00
CA CYS A 102 -1.15 -8.38 -4.02
C CYS A 102 -1.92 -9.37 -3.14
N VAL A 103 -2.02 -9.08 -1.86
CA VAL A 103 -2.76 -9.87 -0.86
C VAL A 103 -3.73 -8.94 -0.14
N SER A 104 -5.00 -9.31 -0.13
CA SER A 104 -6.07 -8.59 0.57
C SER A 104 -6.89 -9.55 1.43
N ASP A 105 -7.69 -9.00 2.34
CA ASP A 105 -8.77 -9.75 2.96
C ASP A 105 -9.93 -9.99 1.95
N CYS A 106 -10.99 -10.64 2.41
CA CYS A 106 -12.22 -10.89 1.64
C CYS A 106 -13.36 -9.92 1.99
N GLY A 107 -13.05 -8.76 2.58
CA GLY A 107 -14.01 -7.73 2.93
C GLY A 107 -14.67 -7.11 1.70
N GLY A 108 -15.89 -6.59 1.87
CA GLY A 108 -16.68 -6.04 0.75
C GLY A 108 -15.97 -4.93 -0.04
N GLY A 109 -15.08 -4.16 0.61
CA GLY A 109 -14.22 -3.17 -0.05
C GLY A 109 -13.23 -3.80 -1.02
N ASN A 110 -12.49 -4.83 -0.57
CA ASN A 110 -11.50 -5.53 -1.36
C ASN A 110 -12.15 -6.40 -2.46
N VAL A 111 -13.32 -6.99 -2.22
CA VAL A 111 -14.13 -7.63 -3.29
C VAL A 111 -14.55 -6.60 -4.35
N GLY A 112 -14.87 -5.37 -3.94
CA GLY A 112 -15.13 -4.26 -4.87
C GLY A 112 -13.91 -3.90 -5.71
N LEU A 113 -12.72 -3.87 -5.10
CA LEU A 113 -11.44 -3.66 -5.79
C LEU A 113 -11.17 -4.78 -6.81
N TRP A 114 -11.40 -6.04 -6.46
CA TRP A 114 -11.21 -7.17 -7.38
C TRP A 114 -12.04 -7.00 -8.65
N ARG A 115 -13.30 -6.56 -8.51
CA ARG A 115 -14.17 -6.25 -9.66
C ARG A 115 -13.64 -5.09 -10.49
N ALA A 116 -13.11 -4.04 -9.86
CA ALA A 116 -12.51 -2.90 -10.57
C ALA A 116 -11.20 -3.24 -11.31
N LEU A 117 -10.55 -4.34 -10.90
CA LEU A 117 -9.36 -4.90 -11.52
C LEU A 117 -9.68 -6.06 -12.50
N ASP A 118 -10.96 -6.37 -12.73
CA ASP A 118 -11.42 -7.48 -13.57
C ASP A 118 -10.83 -8.85 -13.15
N ILE A 119 -10.66 -9.05 -11.85
CA ILE A 119 -10.16 -10.30 -11.25
C ILE A 119 -11.33 -11.29 -11.10
N SER A 120 -11.13 -12.49 -11.63
CA SER A 120 -12.04 -13.64 -11.45
C SER A 120 -11.26 -14.91 -11.13
N TYR A 121 -11.97 -16.02 -10.91
CA TYR A 121 -11.33 -17.32 -10.76
C TYR A 121 -10.71 -17.84 -12.07
N GLU A 122 -11.22 -17.41 -13.24
CA GLU A 122 -10.58 -17.70 -14.52
C GLU A 122 -9.41 -16.77 -14.82
N ASN A 123 -9.50 -15.51 -14.38
CA ASN A 123 -8.47 -14.50 -14.57
C ASN A 123 -8.00 -13.92 -13.21
N PRO A 124 -7.08 -14.60 -12.50
CA PRO A 124 -6.63 -14.18 -11.18
C PRO A 124 -5.54 -13.08 -11.22
N VAL A 125 -5.37 -12.42 -12.37
CA VAL A 125 -4.31 -11.43 -12.61
C VAL A 125 -4.91 -10.15 -13.20
N PHE A 126 -4.23 -9.03 -12.96
CA PHE A 126 -4.56 -7.74 -13.56
C PHE A 126 -3.29 -7.11 -14.12
N SER A 127 -3.44 -6.31 -15.18
CA SER A 127 -2.34 -5.55 -15.76
C SER A 127 -2.22 -4.18 -15.14
N ILE A 128 -1.00 -3.71 -14.92
CA ILE A 128 -0.76 -2.32 -14.53
C ILE A 128 -0.75 -1.40 -15.77
N PRO A 129 -1.00 -0.08 -15.62
CA PRO A 129 -1.09 0.85 -16.75
C PRO A 129 0.13 0.84 -17.68
N ASN A 130 1.29 0.43 -17.17
CA ASN A 130 2.55 0.36 -17.91
C ASN A 130 2.72 -0.96 -18.70
N GLY A 131 1.71 -1.84 -18.73
CA GLY A 131 1.68 -3.06 -19.54
C GLY A 131 2.60 -4.18 -19.06
N ARG A 132 3.08 -4.12 -17.83
CA ARG A 132 3.76 -5.23 -17.12
C ARG A 132 2.76 -6.01 -16.27
#